data_AF-A0A1H4VKK8-F1
#
_entry.id   AF-A0A1H4VKK8-F1
#
_cell.length_a   1.000
_cell.length_b   1.000
_cell.length_c   1.000
_cell.angle_alpha   90.00
_cell.angle_beta   90.00
_cell.angle_gamma   90.00
#
_symmetry.space_group_name_H-M   'P 1'
#
loop_
_entity.id
_entity.type
_entity.pdbx_description
1 polymer ?
#
loop_
_entity_poly.entity_id
_entity_poly.type
_entity_poly.pdbx_seq_one_letter_code
_entity_poly.pdbx_strand_id
1 'polypeptide(L)'
;MNTEARVLTAAEHRDWKKLTDDFSAALTQAASEREIRSAILGSGEPAWVEYERNVMLFAVNNARLERGRPVVDSADVLRVENTAVGHVDYTFKFALRCAELVFQ
;
A
#
# COMPACT_ATOMS: atom_id res chain seq x y z
N MET A 1 12.08 12.49 -15.37
CA MET A 1 12.63 13.21 -14.20
C MET A 1 13.20 12.12 -13.31
N ASN A 2 14.53 11.98 -13.24
CA ASN A 2 15.17 10.92 -12.47
C ASN A 2 15.02 11.22 -10.98
N THR A 3 14.13 10.51 -10.30
CA THR A 3 14.05 10.51 -8.83
C THR A 3 15.29 9.77 -8.33
N GLU A 4 16.26 10.48 -7.75
CA GLU A 4 17.36 9.84 -7.05
C GLU A 4 16.79 8.93 -5.96
N ALA A 5 17.10 7.64 -6.04
CA ALA A 5 16.70 6.69 -5.02
C ALA A 5 17.41 7.05 -3.71
N ARG A 6 16.67 7.67 -2.77
CA ARG A 6 17.19 7.96 -1.43
C ARG A 6 17.54 6.66 -0.75
N VAL A 7 18.80 6.51 -0.37
CA VAL A 7 19.25 5.37 0.44
C VAL A 7 18.71 5.55 1.86
N LEU A 8 17.96 4.55 2.34
CA LEU A 8 17.47 4.51 3.72
C LEU A 8 18.63 4.28 4.68
N THR A 9 18.61 4.95 5.82
CA THR A 9 19.51 4.61 6.94
C THR A 9 19.20 3.20 7.47
N ALA A 10 20.11 2.62 8.26
CA ALA A 10 19.88 1.30 8.85
C ALA A 10 18.62 1.25 9.75
N ALA A 11 18.30 2.36 10.43
CA ALA A 11 17.07 2.48 11.21
C ALA A 11 15.83 2.53 10.30
N GLU A 12 15.83 3.39 9.29
CA GLU A 12 14.73 3.49 8.33
C GLU A 12 14.52 2.19 7.56
N HIS A 13 15.58 1.44 7.25
CA HIS A 13 15.47 0.14 6.60
C HIS A 13 14.79 -0.90 7.51
N ARG A 14 15.07 -0.89 8.82
CA ARG A 14 14.36 -1.75 9.79
C ARG A 14 12.89 -1.35 9.89
N ASP A 15 12.62 -0.05 9.96
CA ASP A 15 11.26 0.47 10.02
C ASP A 15 10.48 0.16 8.73
N TRP A 16 11.10 0.31 7.57
CA TRP A 16 10.54 -0.05 6.27
C TRP A 16 10.20 -1.54 6.20
N LYS A 17 11.09 -2.41 6.68
CA LYS A 17 10.81 -3.84 6.76
C LYS A 17 9.61 -4.12 7.67
N LYS A 18 9.56 -3.50 8.85
CA LYS A 18 8.44 -3.64 9.78
C LYS A 18 7.12 -3.17 9.13
N LEU A 19 7.13 -2.01 8.48
CA LEU A 19 5.96 -1.49 7.77
C LEU A 19 5.52 -2.41 6.64
N THR A 20 6.46 -3.00 5.90
CA THR A 20 6.15 -4.00 4.85
C THR A 20 5.44 -5.21 5.44
N ASP A 21 5.91 -5.72 6.58
CA ASP A 21 5.29 -6.86 7.28
C ASP A 21 3.88 -6.49 7.80
N ASP A 22 3.75 -5.35 8.47
CA ASP A 22 2.47 -4.85 9.01
C ASP A 22 1.44 -4.63 7.89
N PHE A 23 1.85 -4.01 6.79
CA PHE A 23 1.01 -3.75 5.62
C PHE A 23 0.63 -5.03 4.88
N SER A 24 1.55 -5.99 4.77
CA SER A 24 1.25 -7.29 4.19
C SER A 24 0.21 -8.05 5.01
N ALA A 25 0.30 -7.97 6.34
CA ALA A 25 -0.70 -8.55 7.24
C ALA A 25 -2.06 -7.86 7.09
N ALA A 26 -2.10 -6.52 7.07
CA ALA A 26 -3.33 -5.75 6.87
C ALA A 26 -4.00 -6.09 5.53
N LEU A 27 -3.23 -6.17 4.46
CA LEU A 27 -3.75 -6.49 3.13
C LEU A 27 -4.15 -7.97 3.00
N THR A 28 -3.47 -8.88 3.68
CA THR A 28 -3.89 -10.29 3.76
C THR A 28 -5.24 -10.42 4.48
N GLN A 29 -5.43 -9.67 5.56
CA GLN A 29 -6.70 -9.62 6.27
C GLN A 29 -7.81 -9.05 5.35
N ALA A 30 -7.54 -7.95 4.66
CA ALA A 30 -8.49 -7.37 3.70
C ALA A 30 -8.82 -8.35 2.56
N ALA A 31 -7.83 -9.08 2.05
CA ALA A 31 -8.00 -10.07 1.00
C ALA A 31 -8.90 -11.25 1.43
N SER A 32 -8.96 -11.58 2.72
CA SER A 32 -9.89 -12.60 3.24
C SER A 32 -11.36 -12.20 3.10
N GLU A 33 -11.65 -10.91 2.87
CA GLU A 33 -13.00 -10.38 2.66
C GLU A 33 -13.39 -10.28 1.17
N ARG A 34 -12.53 -10.72 0.24
CA ARG A 34 -12.78 -10.58 -1.21
C ARG A 34 -14.09 -11.23 -1.65
N GLU A 35 -14.37 -12.43 -1.16
CA GLU A 35 -15.56 -13.20 -1.55
C GLU A 35 -16.86 -12.48 -1.14
N ILE A 36 -16.88 -11.89 0.06
CA ILE A 36 -18.03 -11.14 0.57
C ILE A 36 -18.12 -9.72 -0.05
N ARG A 37 -17.04 -9.22 -0.66
CA ARG A 37 -16.94 -7.93 -1.36
C ARG A 37 -16.87 -8.10 -2.88
N SER A 38 -17.70 -8.99 -3.43
CA SER A 38 -17.71 -9.37 -4.85
C SER A 38 -18.52 -8.45 -5.77
N ALA A 39 -19.20 -7.44 -5.23
CA ALA A 39 -19.97 -6.49 -6.05
C ALA A 39 -19.07 -5.72 -7.03
N ILE A 40 -19.57 -5.45 -8.24
CA ILE A 40 -18.89 -4.58 -9.20
C ILE A 40 -19.39 -3.15 -8.98
N LEU A 41 -18.45 -2.21 -8.82
CA LEU A 41 -18.75 -0.79 -8.61
C LEU A 41 -19.05 -0.10 -9.94
N GLY A 42 -19.56 1.15 -9.86
CA GLY A 42 -19.80 1.98 -11.05
C GLY A 42 -18.54 2.31 -11.86
N SER A 43 -17.35 2.13 -11.27
CA SER A 43 -16.05 2.22 -11.94
C SER A 43 -15.71 1.00 -12.80
N GLY A 44 -16.45 -0.11 -12.66
CA GLY A 44 -16.14 -1.40 -13.27
C GLY A 44 -15.15 -2.25 -12.47
N GLU A 45 -14.58 -1.72 -11.37
CA GLU A 45 -13.73 -2.49 -10.47
C GLU A 45 -14.57 -3.30 -9.47
N PRO A 46 -14.10 -4.48 -9.04
CA PRO A 46 -14.67 -5.17 -7.89
C PRO A 46 -14.53 -4.33 -6.60
N ALA A 47 -15.56 -4.36 -5.75
CA ALA A 47 -15.58 -3.62 -4.49
C ALA A 47 -14.45 -4.02 -3.53
N TRP A 48 -13.97 -5.26 -3.61
CA TRP A 48 -12.81 -5.69 -2.84
C TRP A 48 -11.51 -4.96 -3.24
N VAL A 49 -11.35 -4.58 -4.51
CA VAL A 49 -10.17 -3.82 -4.98
C VAL A 49 -10.16 -2.44 -4.32
N GLU A 50 -11.28 -1.73 -4.37
CA GLU A 50 -11.42 -0.42 -3.73
C GLU A 50 -11.21 -0.50 -2.22
N TYR A 51 -11.74 -1.54 -1.58
CA TYR A 51 -11.55 -1.77 -0.15
C TYR A 51 -10.07 -1.98 0.23
N GLU A 52 -9.36 -2.85 -0.49
CA GLU A 52 -7.93 -3.10 -0.27
C GLU A 52 -7.09 -1.82 -0.45
N ARG A 53 -7.37 -1.05 -1.50
CA ARG A 53 -6.72 0.23 -1.76
C ARG A 53 -6.96 1.22 -0.62
N ASN A 54 -8.18 1.28 -0.09
CA ASN A 54 -8.52 2.15 1.03
C ASN A 54 -7.84 1.72 2.34
N VAL A 55 -7.73 0.40 2.60
CA VAL A 55 -6.96 -0.12 3.74
C VAL A 55 -5.50 0.32 3.65
N MET A 56 -4.89 0.21 2.46
CA MET A 56 -3.51 0.62 2.24
C MET A 56 -3.31 2.14 2.35
N LEU A 57 -4.22 2.94 1.79
CA LEU A 57 -4.19 4.40 1.92
C LEU A 57 -4.22 4.84 3.39
N PHE A 58 -5.13 4.25 4.18
CA PHE A 58 -5.23 4.52 5.61
C PHE A 58 -3.94 4.13 6.35
N ALA A 59 -3.42 2.92 6.09
CA ALA A 59 -2.21 2.43 6.74
C ALA A 59 -0.96 3.28 6.42
N VAL A 60 -0.78 3.66 5.16
CA VAL A 60 0.31 4.56 4.72
C VAL A 60 0.17 5.92 5.38
N ASN A 61 -1.02 6.51 5.37
CA ASN A 61 -1.23 7.84 5.93
C ASN A 61 -1.03 7.88 7.45
N ASN A 62 -1.46 6.86 8.19
CA ASN A 62 -1.16 6.75 9.61
C ASN A 62 0.35 6.70 9.85
N ALA A 63 1.07 5.82 9.12
CA ALA A 63 2.52 5.71 9.25
C ALA A 63 3.26 7.01 8.88
N ARG A 64 2.74 7.77 7.91
CA ARG A 64 3.29 9.09 7.51
C ARG A 64 3.02 10.15 8.58
N LEU A 65 1.80 10.20 9.14
CA LEU A 65 1.43 11.13 10.21
C LEU A 65 2.26 10.90 11.48
N GLU A 66 2.47 9.65 11.89
CA GLU A 66 3.36 9.28 13.01
C GLU A 66 4.80 9.77 12.83
N ARG A 67 5.22 9.97 11.57
CA ARG A 67 6.56 10.43 11.19
C ARG A 67 6.61 11.93 10.84
N GLY A 68 5.52 12.67 11.07
CA GLY A 68 5.43 14.10 10.75
C GLY A 68 5.47 14.41 9.26
N ARG A 69 5.08 13.45 8.40
CA ARG A 69 5.04 13.61 6.94
C ARG A 69 3.63 13.97 6.46
N PRO A 70 3.50 14.74 5.36
CA PRO A 70 2.21 15.01 4.73
C PRO A 70 1.53 13.71 4.28
N VAL A 71 0.20 13.65 4.38
CA VAL A 71 -0.58 12.52 3.83
C VAL A 71 -0.46 12.44 2.31
N VAL A 72 -0.60 11.23 1.76
CA VAL A 72 -0.73 10.98 0.32
C VAL A 72 -2.20 10.79 -0.05
N ASP A 73 -2.52 10.95 -1.33
CA ASP A 73 -3.87 10.72 -1.84
C ASP A 73 -4.03 9.30 -2.42
N SER A 74 -5.24 9.00 -2.91
CA SER A 74 -5.55 7.71 -3.53
C SER A 74 -4.80 7.50 -4.86
N ALA A 75 -4.39 8.56 -5.56
CA ALA A 75 -3.67 8.45 -6.82
C ALA A 75 -2.24 7.96 -6.61
N ASP A 76 -1.58 8.39 -5.53
CA ASP A 76 -0.27 7.86 -5.11
C ASP A 76 -0.33 6.36 -4.80
N VAL A 77 -1.36 5.93 -4.07
CA VAL A 77 -1.56 4.51 -3.73
C VAL A 77 -1.89 3.69 -4.98
N LEU A 78 -2.77 4.18 -5.85
CA LEU A 78 -3.10 3.53 -7.12
C LEU A 78 -1.86 3.39 -8.03
N ARG A 79 -1.00 4.42 -8.07
CA ARG A 79 0.25 4.39 -8.83
C ARG A 79 1.15 3.23 -8.38
N VAL A 80 1.28 3.01 -7.08
CA VAL A 80 2.09 1.89 -6.58
C VAL A 80 1.40 0.54 -6.70
N GLU A 81 0.08 0.48 -6.52
CA GLU A 81 -0.75 -0.72 -6.74
C GLU A 81 -0.59 -1.23 -8.18
N ASN A 82 -0.62 -0.34 -9.17
CA ASN A 82 -0.44 -0.69 -10.58
C ASN A 82 0.89 -1.40 -10.88
N THR A 83 1.90 -1.27 -10.01
CA THR A 83 3.16 -2.02 -10.14
C THR A 83 3.08 -3.44 -9.58
N ALA A 84 2.03 -3.75 -8.81
CA ALA A 84 1.76 -5.04 -8.18
C ALA A 84 0.65 -5.83 -8.89
N VAL A 85 -0.29 -5.15 -9.55
CA VAL A 85 -1.39 -5.79 -10.30
C VAL A 85 -0.85 -6.85 -11.28
N GLY A 86 -1.51 -8.02 -11.32
CA GLY A 86 -1.15 -9.14 -12.19
C GLY A 86 -0.03 -10.04 -11.67
N HIS A 87 0.58 -9.70 -10.54
CA HIS A 87 1.59 -10.56 -9.91
C HIS A 87 0.98 -11.56 -8.93
N VAL A 88 1.53 -12.78 -8.88
CA VAL A 88 1.09 -13.83 -7.92
C VAL A 88 1.36 -13.43 -6.47
N ASP A 89 2.38 -12.62 -6.23
CA ASP A 89 2.75 -12.03 -4.95
C ASP A 89 2.17 -10.62 -4.75
N TYR A 90 1.05 -10.32 -5.43
CA TYR A 90 0.37 -9.02 -5.40
C TYR A 90 0.31 -8.39 -4.00
N THR A 91 -0.16 -9.14 -2.99
CA THR A 91 -0.33 -8.62 -1.63
C THR A 91 0.99 -8.13 -1.04
N PHE A 92 2.05 -8.93 -1.17
CA PHE A 92 3.37 -8.58 -0.67
C PHE A 92 3.96 -7.40 -1.46
N LYS A 93 3.89 -7.44 -2.79
CA LYS A 93 4.44 -6.40 -3.64
C LYS A 93 3.75 -5.05 -3.46
N PHE A 94 2.42 -5.04 -3.28
CA PHE A 94 1.67 -3.83 -3.00
C PHE A 94 2.05 -3.26 -1.62
N ALA A 95 2.09 -4.10 -0.58
CA ALA A 95 2.52 -3.71 0.76
C ALA A 95 3.95 -3.12 0.77
N LEU A 96 4.89 -3.76 0.06
CA LEU A 96 6.27 -3.30 -0.10
C LEU A 96 6.34 -1.87 -0.67
N ARG A 97 5.60 -1.63 -1.75
CA ARG A 97 5.60 -0.31 -2.41
C ARG A 97 4.88 0.76 -1.59
N CYS A 98 3.84 0.39 -0.85
CA CYS A 98 3.21 1.27 0.13
C CYS A 98 4.16 1.62 1.29
N ALA A 99 4.98 0.67 1.75
CA ALA A 99 6.01 0.96 2.75
C ALA A 99 7.06 1.93 2.19
N GLU A 100 7.45 1.82 0.92
CA GLU A 100 8.33 2.80 0.27
C GLU A 100 7.70 4.21 0.23
N LEU A 101 6.40 4.33 -0.06
CA LEU A 101 5.69 5.62 -0.03
C LEU A 101 5.79 6.32 1.32
N VAL A 102 5.94 5.62 2.44
CA VAL A 102 6.08 6.25 3.76
C VAL A 102 7.35 7.09 3.87
N PHE A 103 8.40 6.75 3.11
CA PHE A 103 9.72 7.38 3.19
C PHE A 103 10.03 8.38 2.08
N GLN A 104 9.13 8.50 1.10
CA GLN A 104 9.16 9.49 0.03
C GLN A 104 8.74 10.87 0.54
#